data_AF-A0A4Q2ZBU8-F1
#
_entry.id   AF-A0A4Q2ZBU8-F1
#
_cell.length_a   1.000
_cell.length_b   1.000
_cell.length_c   1.000
_cell.angle_alpha   90.00
_cell.angle_beta   90.00
_cell.angle_gamma   90.00
#
_symmetry.space_group_name_H-M   'P 1'
#
loop_
_entity.id
_entity.type
_entity.pdbx_description
1 polymer ?
#
loop_
_entity_poly.entity_id
_entity_poly.type
_entity_poly.pdbx_seq_one_letter_code
_entity_poly.pdbx_strand_id
1 'polypeptide(L)'
;MYPATLLGILRSRSKDERSSRRMTRCAGWAVALVTAVTVAGSGSPALANELPRQPRIVNIYNFIRNSDYRVKDSEDVLFEATKNQIALIKPTGMPVTWALQYDALINPKYQKLLKEKIGKQDEIAAWWEIPRPLAEKAGLKWRGHDHEWDSTANVGFSPGYTPEERRKLVDVYMAEFKSVFGYYPLTVGSWFIDEITLDYMVERYGIVASCNCKDQVGTDGYTLWGGYWNQAYYPSKLNSYMPAQTKAGQIDIPVFRMLGSDPIYQYGTKHHISSLEPVYGESGGSEKWVKWFLKNMIERPSLGFAYTQAGQENSFGWDSMKNGLKMQVKLLSAGVKSGDLQVMTLADSGRWFKKKYPLTPPTSMTYLDDWKEEGRRSVWYNSRFYRANFLWQDGGLLIRDIHRFDESVKAVTHDSALTTNTLAYTALPVMDSDTWSGPGPVGIFPVLLEKNGETSPMVPDGEPVVTELNATDLSIVQKLAGGGKLSIICQESQLAFSGEDAQGKPMAWAWDMKAGDGFATAVTSASDSLISFRSRDLEYNVTLSKGFGTCERKEGAVVRLLPNAKGRLVMGLGNP
;
A
#
# COMPACT_ATOMS: atom_id res chain seq x y z
N MET A 1 -24.61 40.32 7.66
CA MET A 1 -25.87 41.07 7.75
C MET A 1 -26.93 40.10 8.22
N TYR A 2 -27.33 40.21 9.51
CA TYR A 2 -28.44 39.56 10.25
C TYR A 2 -28.70 38.03 10.14
N PRO A 3 -29.27 37.36 11.16
CA PRO A 3 -28.91 37.44 12.58
C PRO A 3 -28.94 36.09 13.37
N ALA A 4 -28.64 36.26 14.67
CA ALA A 4 -29.00 35.50 15.87
C ALA A 4 -30.36 34.75 15.81
N THR A 5 -30.66 33.76 16.66
CA THR A 5 -31.22 33.97 18.04
C THR A 5 -31.49 32.63 18.77
N LEU A 6 -31.08 32.54 20.06
CA LEU A 6 -31.61 31.80 21.25
C LEU A 6 -32.04 30.31 21.17
N LEU A 7 -32.18 29.51 22.24
CA LEU A 7 -31.74 29.37 23.65
C LEU A 7 -32.64 28.25 24.23
N GLY A 8 -32.14 27.41 25.16
CA GLY A 8 -33.00 26.51 25.97
C GLY A 8 -32.34 25.15 26.21
N ILE A 9 -31.59 24.85 27.28
CA ILE A 9 -31.88 24.80 28.73
C ILE A 9 -32.75 23.58 29.16
N LEU A 10 -32.10 22.73 29.98
CA LEU A 10 -32.57 21.86 31.09
C LEU A 10 -32.85 20.34 30.90
N ARG A 11 -32.02 19.58 31.64
CA ARG A 11 -32.34 18.52 32.64
C ARG A 11 -32.99 17.21 32.14
N SER A 12 -32.73 16.03 32.69
CA SER A 12 -31.92 15.56 33.83
C SER A 12 -32.08 14.04 33.96
N ARG A 13 -31.12 13.37 34.63
CA ARG A 13 -31.26 12.12 35.42
C ARG A 13 -31.58 10.83 34.62
N SER A 14 -31.10 9.63 34.97
CA SER A 14 -30.30 9.12 36.10
C SER A 14 -29.94 7.65 35.83
N LYS A 15 -28.79 7.23 36.39
CA LYS A 15 -28.50 5.97 37.14
C LYS A 15 -28.75 4.60 36.49
N ASP A 16 -27.67 3.83 36.34
CA ASP A 16 -27.33 2.60 37.10
C ASP A 16 -27.78 1.37 36.26
N GLU A 17 -26.96 0.35 35.98
CA GLU A 17 -26.40 -0.61 36.93
C GLU A 17 -25.28 -1.43 36.26
N ARG A 18 -24.25 -1.80 37.05
CA ARG A 18 -23.25 -2.81 36.71
C ARG A 18 -23.78 -4.19 37.08
N SER A 19 -23.45 -5.22 36.30
CA SER A 19 -23.08 -6.50 36.91
C SER A 19 -22.08 -7.28 36.06
N SER A 20 -21.01 -7.69 36.74
CA SER A 20 -19.93 -8.58 36.29
C SER A 20 -20.34 -10.04 36.49
N ARG A 21 -19.87 -10.97 35.65
CA ARG A 21 -19.64 -12.37 36.10
C ARG A 21 -18.41 -12.99 35.44
N ARG A 22 -17.66 -13.69 36.30
CA ARG A 22 -16.32 -14.25 36.15
C ARG A 22 -16.29 -15.57 35.37
N MET A 23 -15.09 -15.81 34.83
CA MET A 23 -14.53 -17.07 34.34
C MET A 23 -14.68 -18.26 35.30
N THR A 24 -14.74 -19.46 34.72
CA THR A 24 -14.16 -20.67 35.33
C THR A 24 -13.60 -21.57 34.22
N ARG A 25 -12.36 -22.04 34.43
CA ARG A 25 -11.62 -23.00 33.60
C ARG A 25 -12.07 -24.43 33.94
N CYS A 26 -12.02 -25.33 32.96
CA CYS A 26 -11.73 -26.76 33.17
C CYS A 26 -10.94 -27.30 31.98
N ALA A 27 -9.86 -28.01 32.30
CA ALA A 27 -8.98 -28.72 31.38
C ALA A 27 -9.41 -30.20 31.31
N GLY A 28 -9.25 -30.82 30.14
CA GLY A 28 -9.42 -32.26 29.97
C GLY A 28 -8.68 -32.70 28.71
N TRP A 29 -7.69 -33.56 28.88
CA TRP A 29 -6.94 -34.24 27.83
C TRP A 29 -7.74 -35.46 27.33
N ALA A 30 -7.79 -35.67 26.02
CA ALA A 30 -8.09 -36.96 25.42
C ALA A 30 -7.41 -37.11 24.05
N VAL A 31 -6.58 -38.14 23.93
CA VAL A 31 -5.96 -38.65 22.71
C VAL A 31 -6.98 -39.53 21.99
N ALA A 32 -7.17 -39.36 20.67
CA ALA A 32 -7.92 -40.31 19.86
C ALA A 32 -7.27 -40.52 18.48
N LEU A 33 -7.07 -41.79 18.16
CA LEU A 33 -6.53 -42.36 16.92
C LEU A 33 -7.30 -41.91 15.67
N VAL A 34 -6.54 -41.68 14.60
CA VAL A 34 -7.05 -41.53 13.23
C VAL A 34 -7.40 -42.92 12.69
N THR A 35 -8.68 -43.12 12.36
CA THR A 35 -9.13 -44.23 11.50
C THR A 35 -9.98 -43.63 10.39
N ALA A 36 -9.52 -43.77 9.14
CA ALA A 36 -10.21 -43.30 7.95
C ALA A 36 -11.35 -44.25 7.58
N VAL A 37 -12.59 -43.74 7.56
CA VAL A 37 -13.71 -44.38 6.87
C VAL A 37 -14.53 -43.29 6.18
N THR A 38 -14.67 -43.43 4.87
CA THR A 38 -15.56 -42.67 3.99
C THR A 38 -17.02 -43.07 4.22
N VAL A 39 -17.88 -42.14 4.63
CA VAL A 39 -19.34 -42.25 4.47
C VAL A 39 -19.89 -40.88 4.06
N ALA A 40 -20.58 -40.86 2.92
CA ALA A 40 -21.42 -39.77 2.48
C ALA A 40 -22.64 -39.65 3.41
N GLY A 41 -22.85 -38.46 3.97
CA GLY A 41 -24.01 -38.15 4.80
C GLY A 41 -24.14 -36.65 4.99
N SER A 42 -25.31 -36.12 4.64
CA SER A 42 -25.77 -34.76 4.84
C SER A 42 -25.51 -34.29 6.28
N GLY A 43 -24.49 -33.45 6.47
CA GLY A 43 -24.19 -32.76 7.71
C GLY A 43 -24.56 -31.29 7.62
N SER A 44 -25.27 -30.79 8.64
CA SER A 44 -25.44 -29.37 8.95
C SER A 44 -24.12 -28.61 8.76
N PRO A 45 -24.14 -27.33 8.33
CA PRO A 45 -22.92 -26.58 8.10
C PRO A 45 -22.11 -26.58 9.39
N ALA A 46 -20.96 -27.25 9.36
CA ALA A 46 -19.92 -27.07 10.35
C ALA A 46 -19.73 -25.56 10.47
N LEU A 47 -19.83 -25.03 11.69
CA LEU A 47 -19.44 -23.66 12.04
C LEU A 47 -18.10 -23.40 11.34
N ALA A 48 -18.12 -22.63 10.25
CA ALA A 48 -16.91 -22.15 9.63
C ALA A 48 -16.19 -21.39 10.75
N ASN A 49 -15.01 -21.86 11.14
CA ASN A 49 -14.16 -21.10 12.05
C ASN A 49 -13.89 -19.77 11.35
N GLU A 50 -14.62 -18.72 11.71
CA GLU A 50 -14.37 -17.37 11.20
C GLU A 50 -12.91 -17.04 11.50
N LEU A 51 -12.16 -16.66 10.47
CA LEU A 51 -10.78 -16.23 10.65
C LEU A 51 -10.77 -15.07 11.66
N PRO A 52 -9.83 -15.06 12.61
CA PRO A 52 -9.74 -13.97 13.56
C PRO A 52 -9.56 -12.65 12.81
N ARG A 53 -10.32 -11.64 13.19
CA ARG A 53 -10.24 -10.30 12.61
C ARG A 53 -8.81 -9.80 12.61
N GLN A 54 -8.28 -9.51 11.42
CA GLN A 54 -6.92 -9.00 11.28
C GLN A 54 -6.79 -7.59 11.89
N PRO A 55 -5.60 -7.19 12.38
CA PRO A 55 -5.43 -5.88 12.99
C PRO A 55 -5.67 -4.74 11.99
N ARG A 56 -6.14 -3.60 12.50
CA ARG A 56 -6.34 -2.35 11.75
C ARG A 56 -5.33 -1.32 12.25
N ILE A 57 -4.21 -1.17 11.55
CA ILE A 57 -3.04 -0.43 12.02
C ILE A 57 -3.00 0.95 11.39
N VAL A 58 -2.75 1.97 12.19
CA VAL A 58 -2.41 3.32 11.73
C VAL A 58 -1.05 3.70 12.29
N ASN A 59 -0.12 4.13 11.43
CA ASN A 59 1.08 4.84 11.88
C ASN A 59 0.86 6.34 11.76
N ILE A 60 1.01 7.08 12.87
CA ILE A 60 1.12 8.55 12.80
C ILE A 60 2.60 8.86 12.63
N TYR A 61 2.98 9.30 11.43
CA TYR A 61 4.36 9.53 11.02
C TYR A 61 4.50 10.97 10.53
N ASN A 62 5.33 11.77 11.20
CA ASN A 62 5.58 13.17 10.84
C ASN A 62 7.03 13.36 10.40
N PHE A 63 7.21 13.95 9.24
CA PHE A 63 8.50 14.30 8.66
C PHE A 63 8.92 15.70 9.10
N ILE A 64 10.15 15.84 9.59
CA ILE A 64 10.69 17.07 10.16
C ILE A 64 11.98 17.43 9.43
N ARG A 65 11.96 18.51 8.66
CA ARG A 65 13.16 19.17 8.13
C ARG A 65 13.36 20.53 8.78
N ASN A 66 14.59 21.04 8.74
CA ASN A 66 14.89 22.37 9.29
C ASN A 66 14.46 23.45 8.31
N SER A 67 14.72 23.27 7.02
CA SER A 67 14.49 24.31 6.02
C SER A 67 13.87 23.75 4.75
N ASP A 68 13.14 24.61 4.04
CA ASP A 68 12.61 24.32 2.71
C ASP A 68 12.64 25.59 1.86
N TYR A 69 13.35 25.56 0.73
CA TYR A 69 13.54 26.73 -0.13
C TYR A 69 12.23 27.23 -0.75
N ARG A 70 11.17 26.41 -0.76
CA ARG A 70 9.85 26.74 -1.29
C ARG A 70 9.03 27.57 -0.30
N VAL A 71 9.48 27.67 0.97
CA VAL A 71 8.75 28.32 2.06
C VAL A 71 9.53 29.54 2.55
N LYS A 72 8.85 30.70 2.63
CA LYS A 72 9.43 31.91 3.22
C LYS A 72 9.56 31.73 4.74
N ASP A 73 10.68 32.21 5.29
CA ASP A 73 10.98 32.12 6.74
C ASP A 73 10.90 30.66 7.24
N SER A 74 11.35 29.73 6.40
CA SER A 74 11.06 28.29 6.54
C SER A 74 11.47 27.71 7.90
N GLU A 75 12.63 28.08 8.45
CA GLU A 75 13.07 27.52 9.73
C GLU A 75 12.06 27.71 10.87
N ASP A 76 11.52 28.93 11.02
CA ASP A 76 10.57 29.23 12.08
C ASP A 76 9.18 28.66 11.78
N VAL A 77 8.73 28.72 10.51
CA VAL A 77 7.43 28.15 10.09
C VAL A 77 7.39 26.64 10.31
N LEU A 78 8.44 25.91 9.91
CA LEU A 78 8.54 24.46 10.04
C LEU A 78 8.71 24.04 11.51
N PHE A 79 9.48 24.81 12.29
CA PHE A 79 9.63 24.56 13.72
C PHE A 79 8.30 24.73 14.47
N GLU A 80 7.57 25.82 14.22
CA GLU A 80 6.26 26.05 14.83
C GLU A 80 5.23 25.03 14.35
N ALA A 81 5.26 24.58 13.09
CA ALA A 81 4.43 23.48 12.62
C ALA A 81 4.66 22.20 13.46
N THR A 82 5.92 21.81 13.64
CA THR A 82 6.30 20.63 14.44
C THR A 82 5.81 20.74 15.89
N LYS A 83 6.02 21.90 16.52
CA LYS A 83 5.58 22.17 17.89
C LYS A 83 4.06 22.09 18.03
N ASN A 84 3.31 22.61 17.05
CA ASN A 84 1.85 22.53 17.04
C ASN A 84 1.33 21.11 16.79
N GLN A 85 1.98 20.32 15.94
CA GLN A 85 1.67 18.90 15.76
C GLN A 85 1.83 18.14 17.08
N ILE A 86 2.96 18.33 17.80
CA ILE A 86 3.19 17.72 19.11
C ILE A 86 2.11 18.14 20.11
N ALA A 87 1.80 19.43 20.19
CA ALA A 87 0.80 19.96 21.11
C ALA A 87 -0.61 19.40 20.84
N LEU A 88 -0.94 19.14 19.58
CA LEU A 88 -2.22 18.56 19.17
C LEU A 88 -2.32 17.07 19.55
N ILE A 89 -1.29 16.27 19.28
CA ILE A 89 -1.39 14.81 19.34
C ILE A 89 -1.09 14.28 20.74
N LYS A 90 -0.12 14.87 21.45
CA LYS A 90 0.34 14.40 22.78
C LYS A 90 -0.80 14.16 23.80
N PRO A 91 -1.83 15.02 23.93
CA PRO A 91 -2.92 14.81 24.88
C PRO A 91 -3.77 13.55 24.60
N THR A 92 -3.69 12.98 23.40
CA THR A 92 -4.45 11.77 23.04
C THR A 92 -3.84 10.49 23.58
N GLY A 93 -2.54 10.50 23.93
CA GLY A 93 -1.78 9.32 24.33
C GLY A 93 -1.51 8.32 23.18
N MET A 94 -1.88 8.64 21.94
CA MET A 94 -1.56 7.82 20.78
C MET A 94 -0.05 7.90 20.50
N PRO A 95 0.61 6.78 20.18
CA PRO A 95 2.03 6.78 19.84
C PRO A 95 2.27 7.43 18.47
N VAL A 96 3.37 8.18 18.34
CA VAL A 96 3.74 8.91 17.12
C VAL A 96 5.20 8.68 16.77
N THR A 97 5.51 8.57 15.47
CA THR A 97 6.88 8.59 14.96
C THR A 97 7.23 9.98 14.41
N TRP A 98 8.34 10.54 14.89
CA TRP A 98 8.88 11.85 14.52
C TRP A 98 10.21 11.68 13.80
N ALA A 99 10.20 11.82 12.47
CA ALA A 99 11.35 11.49 11.62
C ALA A 99 12.12 12.74 11.22
N LEU A 100 13.40 12.80 11.58
CA LEU A 100 14.25 13.97 11.37
C LEU A 100 15.07 13.86 10.08
N GLN A 101 14.99 14.85 9.20
CA GLN A 101 16.04 15.04 8.19
C GLN A 101 17.31 15.50 8.91
N TYR A 102 18.47 15.28 8.30
CA TYR A 102 19.76 15.56 8.95
C TYR A 102 19.92 17.02 9.41
N ASP A 103 19.38 17.99 8.66
CA ASP A 103 19.39 19.40 9.03
C ASP A 103 18.59 19.69 10.33
N ALA A 104 17.44 19.07 10.50
CA ALA A 104 16.64 19.14 11.73
C ALA A 104 17.31 18.38 12.88
N LEU A 105 17.97 17.25 12.59
CA LEU A 105 18.72 16.46 13.58
C LEU A 105 19.82 17.29 14.26
N ILE A 106 20.57 18.07 13.49
CA ILE A 106 21.68 18.88 14.03
C ILE A 106 21.24 20.21 14.64
N ASN A 107 19.99 20.62 14.46
CA ASN A 107 19.51 21.89 15.00
C ASN A 107 19.13 21.77 16.50
N PRO A 108 19.79 22.53 17.40
CA PRO A 108 19.52 22.49 18.84
C PRO A 108 18.07 22.79 19.24
N LYS A 109 17.33 23.60 18.46
CA LYS A 109 15.90 23.90 18.72
C LYS A 109 15.07 22.60 18.66
N TYR A 110 15.24 21.79 17.63
CA TYR A 110 14.55 20.51 17.48
C TYR A 110 15.02 19.49 18.51
N GLN A 111 16.33 19.39 18.76
CA GLN A 111 16.86 18.49 19.79
C GLN A 111 16.23 18.77 21.16
N LYS A 112 16.18 20.04 21.56
CA LYS A 112 15.56 20.46 22.82
C LYS A 112 14.07 20.16 22.83
N LEU A 113 13.34 20.53 21.77
CA LEU A 113 11.90 20.29 21.65
C LEU A 113 11.56 18.81 21.82
N LEU A 114 12.24 17.93 21.08
CA LEU A 114 11.95 16.50 21.07
C LEU A 114 12.33 15.85 22.42
N LYS A 115 13.51 16.18 22.98
CA LYS A 115 13.95 15.67 24.30
C LYS A 115 13.00 16.09 25.44
N GLU A 116 12.41 17.28 25.38
CA GLU A 116 11.53 17.79 26.43
C GLU A 116 10.06 17.36 26.25
N LYS A 117 9.58 17.21 25.02
CA LYS A 117 8.14 17.08 24.74
C LYS A 117 7.69 15.68 24.38
N ILE A 118 8.55 14.84 23.82
CA ILE A 118 8.17 13.50 23.35
C ILE A 118 8.12 12.50 24.52
N GLY A 119 7.13 11.61 24.52
CA GLY A 119 6.91 10.60 25.57
C GLY A 119 7.59 9.26 25.26
N LYS A 120 7.56 8.33 26.23
CA LYS A 120 8.14 6.98 26.07
C LYS A 120 7.40 6.11 25.05
N GLN A 121 6.15 6.44 24.75
CA GLN A 121 5.32 5.75 23.76
C GLN A 121 5.60 6.20 22.33
N ASP A 122 6.30 7.32 22.15
CA ASP A 122 6.61 7.88 20.84
C ASP A 122 7.98 7.39 20.36
N GLU A 123 8.25 7.58 19.08
CA GLU A 123 9.50 7.24 18.42
C GLU A 123 10.15 8.51 17.83
N ILE A 124 11.46 8.68 18.05
CA ILE A 124 12.28 9.59 17.26
C ILE A 124 12.99 8.74 16.21
N ALA A 125 12.74 9.03 14.94
CA ALA A 125 13.18 8.25 13.79
C ALA A 125 14.03 9.09 12.83
N ALA A 126 14.55 8.44 11.79
CA ALA A 126 15.28 9.12 10.73
C ALA A 126 14.40 9.37 9.49
N TRP A 127 14.54 10.55 8.91
CA TRP A 127 14.09 10.84 7.55
C TRP A 127 15.28 10.87 6.60
N TRP A 128 15.29 9.93 5.66
CA TRP A 128 16.38 9.70 4.73
C TRP A 128 16.22 10.47 3.42
N GLU A 129 16.51 11.75 3.49
CA GLU A 129 16.85 12.59 2.36
C GLU A 129 18.22 13.24 2.60
N ILE A 130 18.87 13.68 1.54
CA ILE A 130 20.27 14.12 1.58
C ILE A 130 20.34 15.64 1.47
N PRO A 131 20.29 16.40 2.58
CA PRO A 131 20.52 17.84 2.56
C PRO A 131 22.02 18.13 2.48
N ARG A 132 22.36 19.37 2.12
CA ARG A 132 23.74 19.88 2.01
C ARG A 132 24.60 19.58 3.24
N PRO A 133 24.15 19.83 4.49
CA PRO A 133 24.97 19.57 5.66
C PRO A 133 25.35 18.09 5.85
N LEU A 134 24.51 17.15 5.38
CA LEU A 134 24.81 15.71 5.43
C LEU A 134 25.90 15.36 4.41
N ALA A 135 25.72 15.80 3.17
CA ALA A 135 26.67 15.56 2.09
C ALA A 135 28.07 16.12 2.45
N GLU A 136 28.13 17.36 2.92
CA GLU A 136 29.39 18.01 3.29
C GLU A 136 30.04 17.37 4.50
N LYS A 137 29.27 16.97 5.52
CA LYS A 137 29.80 16.23 6.67
C LYS A 137 30.36 14.87 6.28
N ALA A 138 29.76 14.22 5.27
CA ALA A 138 30.29 13.03 4.63
C ALA A 138 31.49 13.32 3.70
N GLY A 139 31.98 14.56 3.63
CA GLY A 139 33.10 14.94 2.76
C GLY A 139 32.78 14.76 1.28
N LEU A 140 31.49 14.82 0.91
CA LEU A 140 31.02 14.78 -0.46
C LEU A 140 30.74 16.21 -0.92
N LYS A 141 30.95 16.47 -2.21
CA LYS A 141 30.60 17.76 -2.81
C LYS A 141 29.08 17.88 -2.89
N TRP A 142 28.52 18.99 -2.42
CA TRP A 142 27.12 19.34 -2.66
C TRP A 142 26.85 19.51 -4.16
N ARG A 143 25.79 18.88 -4.66
CA ARG A 143 25.42 18.84 -6.08
C ARG A 143 24.11 19.56 -6.41
N GLY A 144 23.38 20.02 -5.38
CA GLY A 144 22.14 20.76 -5.56
C GLY A 144 22.36 22.24 -5.85
N HIS A 145 21.26 22.96 -6.01
CA HIS A 145 21.27 24.42 -6.16
C HIS A 145 21.71 25.13 -4.87
N ASP A 146 21.70 26.47 -4.90
CA ASP A 146 22.14 27.29 -3.77
C ASP A 146 21.09 27.38 -2.64
N HIS A 147 20.79 26.24 -2.04
CA HIS A 147 19.96 26.08 -0.85
C HIS A 147 20.33 24.79 -0.11
N GLU A 148 19.90 24.66 1.15
CA GLU A 148 20.32 23.59 2.08
C GLU A 148 19.74 22.20 1.77
N TRP A 149 18.69 22.10 0.95
CA TRP A 149 18.11 20.84 0.49
C TRP A 149 17.55 20.99 -0.93
N ASP A 150 17.74 19.98 -1.77
CA ASP A 150 17.28 19.94 -3.17
C ASP A 150 16.39 18.72 -3.41
N SER A 151 15.21 18.93 -4.00
CA SER A 151 14.26 17.86 -4.31
C SER A 151 14.66 17.01 -5.52
N THR A 152 15.65 17.44 -6.30
CA THR A 152 16.06 16.75 -7.53
C THR A 152 16.55 15.33 -7.24
N ALA A 153 16.14 14.37 -8.07
CA ALA A 153 16.27 12.94 -7.75
C ALA A 153 17.73 12.47 -7.51
N ASN A 154 18.69 12.98 -8.28
CA ASN A 154 20.11 12.68 -8.14
C ASN A 154 20.84 13.48 -7.05
N VAL A 155 20.13 14.32 -6.30
CA VAL A 155 20.70 15.13 -5.21
C VAL A 155 20.07 14.77 -3.88
N GLY A 156 18.74 14.86 -3.79
CA GLY A 156 17.99 14.70 -2.55
C GLY A 156 17.84 13.26 -2.06
N PHE A 157 18.11 12.27 -2.94
CA PHE A 157 17.93 10.86 -2.62
C PHE A 157 19.21 10.05 -2.80
N SER A 158 19.30 8.97 -2.03
CA SER A 158 20.43 8.02 -2.05
C SER A 158 20.78 7.44 -3.43
N PRO A 159 19.83 7.18 -4.36
CA PRO A 159 20.16 6.77 -5.73
C PRO A 159 21.13 7.71 -6.47
N GLY A 160 21.16 9.02 -6.14
CA GLY A 160 22.08 9.99 -6.72
C GLY A 160 23.56 9.84 -6.36
N TYR A 161 23.88 8.94 -5.44
CA TYR A 161 25.22 8.71 -4.90
C TYR A 161 25.70 7.30 -5.26
N THR A 162 27.02 7.07 -5.32
CA THR A 162 27.55 5.71 -5.54
C THR A 162 27.26 4.81 -4.32
N PRO A 163 27.27 3.48 -4.46
CA PRO A 163 27.12 2.56 -3.32
C PRO A 163 28.03 2.89 -2.12
N GLU A 164 29.27 3.29 -2.36
CA GLU A 164 30.24 3.69 -1.33
C GLU A 164 29.84 5.02 -0.67
N GLU A 165 29.44 6.01 -1.47
CA GLU A 165 28.96 7.31 -0.98
C GLU A 165 27.69 7.13 -0.13
N ARG A 166 26.75 6.26 -0.56
CA ARG A 166 25.54 5.92 0.19
C ARG A 166 25.87 5.39 1.59
N ARG A 167 26.76 4.39 1.68
CA ARG A 167 27.21 3.83 2.97
C ARG A 167 27.85 4.89 3.86
N LYS A 168 28.68 5.76 3.29
CA LYS A 168 29.32 6.86 4.02
C LYS A 168 28.30 7.88 4.57
N LEU A 169 27.30 8.24 3.78
CA LEU A 169 26.21 9.11 4.23
C LEU A 169 25.46 8.47 5.41
N VAL A 170 25.20 7.15 5.36
CA VAL A 170 24.53 6.43 6.46
C VAL A 170 25.37 6.52 7.73
N ASP A 171 26.67 6.25 7.63
CA ASP A 171 27.55 6.27 8.81
C ASP A 171 27.55 7.64 9.50
N VAL A 172 27.58 8.72 8.72
CA VAL A 172 27.54 10.09 9.23
C VAL A 172 26.21 10.39 9.91
N TYR A 173 25.09 10.08 9.25
CA TYR A 173 23.77 10.32 9.82
C TYR A 173 23.60 9.56 11.15
N MET A 174 23.93 8.27 11.16
CA MET A 174 23.77 7.40 12.32
C MET A 174 24.67 7.82 13.49
N ALA A 175 25.90 8.25 13.20
CA ALA A 175 26.82 8.77 14.22
C ALA A 175 26.28 10.05 14.88
N GLU A 176 25.76 10.99 14.08
CA GLU A 176 25.18 12.23 14.57
C GLU A 176 23.91 11.95 15.40
N PHE A 177 23.04 11.06 14.92
CA PHE A 177 21.83 10.67 15.66
C PHE A 177 22.18 10.09 17.03
N LYS A 178 23.17 9.19 17.09
CA LYS A 178 23.64 8.61 18.36
C LYS A 178 24.30 9.64 19.28
N SER A 179 25.05 10.59 18.74
CA SER A 179 25.62 11.71 19.50
C SER A 179 24.53 12.53 20.20
N VAL A 180 23.46 12.84 19.47
CA VAL A 180 22.35 13.67 19.97
C VAL A 180 21.45 12.93 20.96
N PHE A 181 21.04 11.70 20.64
CA PHE A 181 20.00 10.98 21.40
C PHE A 181 20.53 9.81 22.25
N GLY A 182 21.79 9.40 22.08
CA GLY A 182 22.43 8.33 22.85
C GLY A 182 22.18 6.91 22.30
N TYR A 183 21.40 6.76 21.23
CA TYR A 183 21.06 5.49 20.59
C TYR A 183 20.93 5.69 19.07
N TYR A 184 20.93 4.60 18.28
CA TYR A 184 20.65 4.68 16.82
C TYR A 184 19.14 4.68 16.56
N PRO A 185 18.65 5.39 15.52
CA PRO A 185 17.24 5.37 15.18
C PRO A 185 16.80 3.94 14.85
N LEU A 186 15.62 3.55 15.31
CA LEU A 186 15.09 2.22 15.07
C LEU A 186 14.43 2.09 13.70
N THR A 187 13.96 3.20 13.13
CA THR A 187 13.34 3.23 11.81
C THR A 187 13.84 4.40 10.98
N VAL A 188 13.74 4.22 9.67
CA VAL A 188 14.19 5.18 8.67
C VAL A 188 13.15 5.24 7.55
N GLY A 189 12.60 6.43 7.28
CA GLY A 189 11.62 6.64 6.22
C GLY A 189 12.10 7.63 5.16
N SER A 190 11.61 7.53 3.94
CA SER A 190 11.83 8.52 2.87
C SER A 190 10.74 8.39 1.81
N TRP A 191 10.74 9.23 0.79
CA TRP A 191 9.94 8.94 -0.41
C TRP A 191 10.46 7.68 -1.10
N PHE A 192 11.78 7.51 -1.17
CA PHE A 192 12.42 6.29 -1.65
C PHE A 192 13.79 6.06 -1.00
N ILE A 193 14.10 4.80 -0.69
CA ILE A 193 15.43 4.36 -0.21
C ILE A 193 15.82 3.13 -1.05
N ASP A 194 16.99 3.15 -1.67
CA ASP A 194 17.49 2.04 -2.48
C ASP A 194 17.94 0.84 -1.62
N GLU A 195 18.01 -0.33 -2.25
CA GLU A 195 18.35 -1.60 -1.61
C GLU A 195 19.71 -1.62 -0.94
N ILE A 196 20.73 -0.97 -1.53
CA ILE A 196 22.09 -0.94 -0.95
C ILE A 196 22.09 -0.15 0.35
N THR A 197 21.43 1.01 0.34
CA THR A 197 21.29 1.84 1.53
C THR A 197 20.49 1.14 2.63
N LEU A 198 19.34 0.55 2.27
CA LEU A 198 18.50 -0.18 3.23
C LEU A 198 19.23 -1.36 3.85
N ASP A 199 19.84 -2.23 3.04
CA ASP A 199 20.55 -3.43 3.52
C ASP A 199 21.69 -3.03 4.47
N TYR A 200 22.45 -1.98 4.12
CA TYR A 200 23.51 -1.48 4.99
C TYR A 200 22.99 -0.93 6.34
N MET A 201 21.88 -0.17 6.34
CA MET A 201 21.26 0.28 7.59
C MET A 201 20.81 -0.89 8.48
N VAL A 202 20.34 -1.98 7.87
CA VAL A 202 19.93 -3.18 8.60
C VAL A 202 21.13 -3.90 9.19
N GLU A 203 22.09 -4.28 8.35
CA GLU A 203 23.24 -5.09 8.75
C GLU A 203 24.13 -4.35 9.75
N ARG A 204 24.34 -3.04 9.55
CA ARG A 204 25.27 -2.25 10.37
C ARG A 204 24.63 -1.63 11.60
N TYR A 205 23.38 -1.18 11.49
CA TYR A 205 22.73 -0.36 12.53
C TYR A 205 21.49 -1.00 13.14
N GLY A 206 21.00 -2.12 12.60
CA GLY A 206 19.92 -2.91 13.19
C GLY A 206 18.56 -2.21 13.19
N ILE A 207 18.27 -1.38 12.17
CA ILE A 207 16.94 -0.80 11.99
C ILE A 207 15.89 -1.92 11.86
N VAL A 208 14.67 -1.67 12.34
CA VAL A 208 13.62 -2.70 12.45
C VAL A 208 12.46 -2.54 11.48
N ALA A 209 12.35 -1.37 10.84
CA ALA A 209 11.41 -1.08 9.77
C ALA A 209 11.84 0.16 8.97
N SER A 210 11.29 0.25 7.77
CA SER A 210 11.37 1.43 6.91
C SER A 210 9.99 1.76 6.33
N CYS A 211 9.87 2.89 5.64
CA CYS A 211 8.68 3.28 4.91
C CYS A 211 9.03 4.09 3.64
N ASN A 212 8.20 3.94 2.61
CA ASN A 212 8.34 4.65 1.33
C ASN A 212 7.00 5.16 0.78
N CYS A 213 7.03 6.13 -0.14
CA CYS A 213 5.81 6.73 -0.65
C CYS A 213 5.00 5.75 -1.50
N LYS A 214 3.67 5.95 -1.51
CA LYS A 214 2.73 5.31 -2.44
C LYS A 214 3.19 5.45 -3.91
N ASP A 215 2.55 4.70 -4.80
CA ASP A 215 2.76 4.87 -6.23
C ASP A 215 2.50 6.31 -6.67
N GLN A 216 3.37 6.81 -7.54
CA GLN A 216 3.42 8.20 -7.98
C GLN A 216 4.10 8.26 -9.34
N VAL A 217 3.49 8.92 -10.31
CA VAL A 217 4.04 9.07 -11.66
C VAL A 217 4.38 10.54 -11.91
N GLY A 218 5.66 10.82 -12.19
CA GLY A 218 6.12 12.14 -12.64
C GLY A 218 5.96 13.28 -11.63
N THR A 219 5.88 13.01 -10.33
CA THR A 219 5.72 14.04 -9.29
C THR A 219 7.01 14.14 -8.48
N ASP A 220 7.46 15.37 -8.22
CA ASP A 220 8.73 15.68 -7.53
C ASP A 220 9.98 15.09 -8.20
N GLY A 221 9.93 14.91 -9.52
CA GLY A 221 11.06 14.42 -10.31
C GLY A 221 11.25 12.91 -10.29
N TYR A 222 10.33 12.13 -9.68
CA TYR A 222 10.42 10.67 -9.69
C TYR A 222 9.11 9.98 -10.05
N THR A 223 9.26 8.75 -10.54
CA THR A 223 8.18 7.81 -10.85
C THR A 223 8.44 6.52 -10.06
N LEU A 224 7.53 6.18 -9.17
CA LEU A 224 7.42 4.88 -8.51
C LEU A 224 6.11 4.25 -8.97
N TRP A 225 6.15 3.27 -9.86
CA TRP A 225 4.93 2.71 -10.45
C TRP A 225 4.96 1.19 -10.57
N GLY A 226 3.90 0.52 -10.14
CA GLY A 226 3.79 -0.94 -10.32
C GLY A 226 4.25 -1.75 -9.10
N GLY A 227 4.90 -1.15 -8.11
CA GLY A 227 5.44 -1.83 -6.93
C GLY A 227 4.37 -2.36 -5.96
N TYR A 228 4.80 -2.87 -4.81
CA TYR A 228 3.85 -3.34 -3.78
C TYR A 228 2.90 -2.20 -3.37
N TRP A 229 1.59 -2.39 -3.51
CA TRP A 229 0.69 -1.24 -3.61
C TRP A 229 0.45 -0.52 -2.26
N ASN A 230 0.10 -1.26 -1.19
CA ASN A 230 -0.10 -0.71 0.15
C ASN A 230 0.39 -1.70 1.24
N GLN A 231 0.27 -1.36 2.52
CA GLN A 231 0.68 -2.17 3.68
C GLN A 231 2.19 -2.29 3.79
N ALA A 232 2.74 -3.50 3.95
CA ALA A 232 4.17 -3.68 4.06
C ALA A 232 4.67 -4.95 3.38
N TYR A 233 5.91 -4.88 2.93
CA TYR A 233 6.62 -5.97 2.26
C TYR A 233 8.07 -5.98 2.70
N TYR A 234 8.73 -7.13 2.57
CA TYR A 234 10.17 -7.22 2.59
C TYR A 234 10.74 -7.00 1.18
N PRO A 235 11.64 -6.03 0.98
CA PRO A 235 12.20 -5.72 -0.33
C PRO A 235 13.27 -6.72 -0.78
N SER A 236 13.48 -6.82 -2.10
CA SER A 236 14.59 -7.55 -2.71
C SER A 236 15.93 -6.85 -2.45
N LYS A 237 16.97 -7.65 -2.22
CA LYS A 237 18.37 -7.21 -2.17
C LYS A 237 18.88 -6.62 -3.48
N LEU A 238 18.20 -6.86 -4.60
CA LEU A 238 18.57 -6.33 -5.91
C LEU A 238 17.75 -5.12 -6.34
N ASN A 239 16.58 -4.89 -5.73
CA ASN A 239 15.69 -3.79 -6.07
C ASN A 239 14.70 -3.54 -4.93
N SER A 240 14.87 -2.45 -4.18
CA SER A 240 14.04 -2.20 -3.00
C SER A 240 12.58 -1.90 -3.32
N TYR A 241 12.25 -1.58 -4.57
CA TYR A 241 10.87 -1.33 -4.99
C TYR A 241 10.06 -2.61 -5.24
N MET A 242 10.74 -3.76 -5.40
CA MET A 242 10.11 -5.07 -5.57
C MET A 242 10.20 -5.90 -4.29
N PRO A 243 9.15 -6.66 -3.94
CA PRO A 243 9.25 -7.66 -2.88
C PRO A 243 10.27 -8.75 -3.18
N ALA A 244 10.96 -9.22 -2.14
CA ALA A 244 11.71 -10.45 -2.22
C ALA A 244 10.77 -11.65 -2.29
N GLN A 245 11.10 -12.61 -3.15
CA GLN A 245 10.38 -13.86 -3.30
C GLN A 245 10.96 -14.95 -2.40
N THR A 246 12.21 -14.85 -1.97
CA THR A 246 12.85 -15.84 -1.08
C THR A 246 13.48 -15.19 0.14
N LYS A 247 13.74 -16.00 1.18
CA LYS A 247 14.40 -15.49 2.40
C LYS A 247 15.84 -15.03 2.13
N ALA A 248 16.50 -15.65 1.15
CA ALA A 248 17.86 -15.30 0.74
C ALA A 248 17.91 -14.00 -0.07
N GLY A 249 16.92 -13.77 -0.95
CA GLY A 249 16.78 -12.53 -1.73
C GLY A 249 16.25 -11.35 -0.92
N GLN A 250 15.86 -11.57 0.34
CA GLN A 250 15.21 -10.59 1.19
C GLN A 250 16.21 -9.72 1.98
N ILE A 251 15.99 -8.40 1.96
CA ILE A 251 16.47 -7.53 3.05
C ILE A 251 15.52 -7.72 4.23
N ASP A 252 16.05 -8.11 5.39
CA ASP A 252 15.24 -8.55 6.55
C ASP A 252 14.59 -7.40 7.33
N ILE A 253 13.93 -6.46 6.64
CA ILE A 253 13.09 -5.42 7.24
C ILE A 253 11.81 -5.18 6.43
N PRO A 254 10.67 -4.94 7.10
CA PRO A 254 9.47 -4.50 6.41
C PRO A 254 9.60 -3.03 5.98
N VAL A 255 9.17 -2.75 4.75
CA VAL A 255 8.96 -1.42 4.20
C VAL A 255 7.45 -1.16 4.15
N PHE A 256 6.97 -0.17 4.90
CA PHE A 256 5.56 0.23 4.95
C PHE A 256 5.23 1.31 3.91
N ARG A 257 4.12 1.17 3.18
CA ARG A 257 3.66 2.09 2.13
C ARG A 257 2.89 3.28 2.72
N MET A 258 3.32 4.50 2.43
CA MET A 258 2.82 5.70 3.11
C MET A 258 1.66 6.42 2.42
N LEU A 259 1.17 7.47 3.09
CA LEU A 259 0.25 8.51 2.62
C LEU A 259 -1.23 8.11 2.49
N GLY A 260 -1.61 6.86 2.75
CA GLY A 260 -3.02 6.45 2.77
C GLY A 260 -3.74 6.78 1.45
N SER A 261 -3.27 6.18 0.35
CA SER A 261 -3.76 6.42 -1.01
C SER A 261 -5.24 6.04 -1.18
N ASP A 262 -6.02 6.85 -1.90
CA ASP A 262 -7.39 6.50 -2.30
C ASP A 262 -7.40 5.22 -3.17
N PRO A 263 -8.03 4.11 -2.73
CA PRO A 263 -7.98 2.84 -3.45
C PRO A 263 -8.74 2.81 -4.78
N ILE A 264 -9.58 3.81 -5.02
CA ILE A 264 -10.42 3.93 -6.22
C ILE A 264 -9.85 5.01 -7.13
N TYR A 265 -9.67 6.22 -6.62
CA TYR A 265 -9.43 7.41 -7.44
C TYR A 265 -7.95 7.77 -7.61
N GLN A 266 -7.07 7.40 -6.67
CA GLN A 266 -5.61 7.62 -6.77
C GLN A 266 -4.95 6.48 -7.55
N TYR A 267 -5.03 6.56 -8.89
CA TYR A 267 -4.41 5.61 -9.81
C TYR A 267 -3.89 6.36 -11.04
N GLY A 268 -2.61 6.15 -11.38
CA GLY A 268 -2.00 6.63 -12.60
C GLY A 268 -1.53 8.10 -12.58
N THR A 269 -1.38 8.70 -13.77
CA THR A 269 -0.89 10.09 -14.01
C THR A 269 -1.88 11.19 -13.64
N LYS A 270 -2.84 10.93 -12.76
CA LYS A 270 -3.87 11.93 -12.42
C LYS A 270 -3.26 13.14 -11.71
N HIS A 271 -3.65 14.33 -12.15
CA HIS A 271 -3.18 15.61 -11.60
C HIS A 271 -3.63 15.91 -10.16
N HIS A 272 -4.56 15.12 -9.60
CA HIS A 272 -5.09 15.33 -8.25
C HIS A 272 -4.63 14.21 -7.32
N ILE A 273 -3.98 14.58 -6.22
CA ILE A 273 -3.54 13.65 -5.18
C ILE A 273 -4.70 13.44 -4.20
N SER A 274 -5.22 12.22 -4.16
CA SER A 274 -6.23 11.76 -3.19
C SER A 274 -5.55 10.85 -2.17
N SER A 275 -5.24 11.40 -1.00
CA SER A 275 -4.47 10.72 0.05
C SER A 275 -4.90 11.18 1.44
N LEU A 276 -4.43 10.51 2.49
CA LEU A 276 -4.71 10.88 3.88
C LEU A 276 -3.92 12.12 4.34
N GLU A 277 -3.20 12.81 3.46
CA GLU A 277 -2.45 14.02 3.80
C GLU A 277 -3.40 15.17 4.18
N PRO A 278 -3.32 15.71 5.41
CA PRO A 278 -4.24 16.74 5.92
C PRO A 278 -4.43 18.00 5.08
N VAL A 279 -3.49 18.32 4.20
CA VAL A 279 -3.47 19.55 3.40
C VAL A 279 -4.35 19.48 2.16
N TYR A 280 -4.74 18.29 1.72
CA TYR A 280 -5.57 18.12 0.52
C TYR A 280 -7.06 18.23 0.87
N GLY A 281 -7.64 19.39 0.57
CA GLY A 281 -9.02 19.74 0.96
C GLY A 281 -10.11 18.80 0.45
N GLU A 282 -9.90 18.10 -0.67
CA GLU A 282 -10.87 17.14 -1.21
C GLU A 282 -10.68 15.71 -0.67
N SER A 283 -9.55 15.41 -0.03
CA SER A 283 -9.21 14.08 0.49
C SER A 283 -8.83 14.13 1.98
N GLY A 284 -7.56 14.10 2.37
CA GLY A 284 -7.13 14.05 3.77
C GLY A 284 -7.59 15.23 4.63
N GLY A 285 -7.86 16.39 4.02
CA GLY A 285 -8.49 17.55 4.66
C GLY A 285 -10.02 17.48 4.76
N SER A 286 -10.66 16.52 4.08
CA SER A 286 -12.12 16.34 4.02
C SER A 286 -12.60 15.29 5.02
N GLU A 287 -13.49 15.70 5.94
CA GLU A 287 -14.09 14.76 6.91
C GLU A 287 -14.94 13.68 6.21
N LYS A 288 -15.62 14.02 5.09
CA LYS A 288 -16.39 13.04 4.29
C LYS A 288 -15.47 11.93 3.79
N TRP A 289 -14.36 12.32 3.17
CA TRP A 289 -13.40 11.38 2.59
C TRP A 289 -12.71 10.55 3.67
N VAL A 290 -12.21 11.17 4.74
CA VAL A 290 -11.50 10.45 5.81
C VAL A 290 -12.43 9.45 6.53
N LYS A 291 -13.70 9.82 6.78
CA LYS A 291 -14.67 8.87 7.35
C LYS A 291 -14.93 7.69 6.43
N TRP A 292 -15.13 7.93 5.14
CA TRP A 292 -15.29 6.86 4.15
C TRP A 292 -14.06 5.94 4.09
N PHE A 293 -12.86 6.54 4.08
CA PHE A 293 -11.61 5.81 4.01
C PHE A 293 -11.41 4.90 5.22
N LEU A 294 -11.56 5.46 6.43
CA LEU A 294 -11.41 4.71 7.69
C LEU A 294 -12.50 3.67 7.87
N LYS A 295 -13.77 3.98 7.52
CA LYS A 295 -14.88 3.01 7.57
C LYS A 295 -14.56 1.76 6.77
N ASN A 296 -14.15 1.91 5.51
CA ASN A 296 -13.83 0.76 4.66
C ASN A 296 -12.60 -0.01 5.17
N MET A 297 -11.55 0.69 5.60
CA MET A 297 -10.38 0.07 6.22
C MET A 297 -10.76 -0.78 7.46
N ILE A 298 -11.68 -0.28 8.29
CA ILE A 298 -12.11 -0.93 9.53
C ILE A 298 -13.06 -2.10 9.25
N GLU A 299 -14.07 -1.91 8.41
CA GLU A 299 -15.22 -2.82 8.31
C GLU A 299 -15.05 -3.90 7.23
N ARG A 300 -14.31 -3.62 6.15
CA ARG A 300 -14.22 -4.53 5.00
C ARG A 300 -13.12 -5.59 5.20
N PRO A 301 -13.20 -6.72 4.46
CA PRO A 301 -12.15 -7.74 4.46
C PRO A 301 -10.79 -7.16 4.10
N SER A 302 -9.75 -7.57 4.82
CA SER A 302 -8.39 -7.07 4.62
C SER A 302 -7.39 -8.14 5.04
N LEU A 303 -6.95 -8.90 4.04
CA LEU A 303 -6.09 -10.06 4.20
C LEU A 303 -4.77 -9.64 4.87
N GLY A 304 -4.34 -10.43 5.85
CA GLY A 304 -3.12 -10.21 6.64
C GLY A 304 -3.25 -9.11 7.71
N PHE A 305 -3.68 -7.90 7.33
CA PHE A 305 -3.93 -6.73 8.18
C PHE A 305 -4.48 -5.57 7.35
N ALA A 306 -5.12 -4.58 7.95
CA ALA A 306 -5.34 -3.28 7.30
C ALA A 306 -4.29 -2.28 7.79
N TYR A 307 -3.86 -1.37 6.91
CA TYR A 307 -2.83 -0.39 7.24
C TYR A 307 -3.04 0.92 6.50
N THR A 308 -2.76 2.03 7.20
CA THR A 308 -2.52 3.34 6.59
C THR A 308 -1.51 4.14 7.40
N GLN A 309 -0.86 5.10 6.76
CA GLN A 309 -0.09 6.13 7.44
C GLN A 309 -0.87 7.45 7.45
N ALA A 310 -0.92 8.08 8.62
CA ALA A 310 -1.41 9.44 8.86
C ALA A 310 -0.27 10.31 9.40
N GLY A 311 -0.49 11.62 9.50
CA GLY A 311 0.55 12.59 9.84
C GLY A 311 0.94 13.44 8.63
N GLN A 312 1.84 14.39 8.82
CA GLN A 312 2.20 15.36 7.78
C GLN A 312 3.63 15.84 7.97
N GLU A 313 4.29 16.11 6.84
CA GLU A 313 5.55 16.84 6.81
C GLU A 313 5.39 18.28 7.31
N ASN A 314 6.34 18.74 8.13
CA ASN A 314 6.30 20.09 8.70
C ASN A 314 6.44 21.21 7.64
N SER A 315 6.98 20.90 6.45
CA SER A 315 7.20 21.85 5.35
C SER A 315 5.91 22.46 4.79
N PHE A 316 4.77 21.79 4.96
CA PHE A 316 3.48 22.33 4.54
C PHE A 316 2.99 23.49 5.43
N GLY A 317 3.61 23.67 6.60
CA GLY A 317 3.26 24.70 7.57
C GLY A 317 1.97 24.41 8.34
N TRP A 318 1.88 24.94 9.56
CA TRP A 318 0.74 24.69 10.45
C TRP A 318 -0.59 25.17 9.87
N ASP A 319 -0.59 26.35 9.26
CA ASP A 319 -1.83 26.98 8.79
C ASP A 319 -2.55 26.17 7.73
N SER A 320 -1.80 25.51 6.84
CA SER A 320 -2.33 24.62 5.80
C SER A 320 -2.90 23.34 6.40
N MET A 321 -2.19 22.71 7.35
CA MET A 321 -2.54 21.36 7.83
C MET A 321 -3.53 21.35 9.02
N LYS A 322 -3.63 22.44 9.80
CA LYS A 322 -4.26 22.44 11.13
C LYS A 322 -5.68 21.88 11.16
N ASN A 323 -6.50 22.18 10.15
CA ASN A 323 -7.90 21.76 10.14
C ASN A 323 -8.03 20.26 9.84
N GLY A 324 -7.39 19.80 8.77
CA GLY A 324 -7.36 18.38 8.40
C GLY A 324 -6.74 17.53 9.51
N LEU A 325 -5.62 17.96 10.08
CA LEU A 325 -4.91 17.18 11.10
C LEU A 325 -5.70 17.12 12.41
N LYS A 326 -6.33 18.21 12.87
CA LYS A 326 -7.22 18.20 14.04
C LYS A 326 -8.38 17.23 13.85
N MET A 327 -9.00 17.24 12.68
CA MET A 327 -10.10 16.34 12.34
C MET A 327 -9.63 14.87 12.35
N GLN A 328 -8.52 14.56 11.67
CA GLN A 328 -7.97 13.20 11.64
C GLN A 328 -7.60 12.70 13.04
N VAL A 329 -6.89 13.49 13.85
CA VAL A 329 -6.51 13.11 15.22
C VAL A 329 -7.74 12.80 16.08
N LYS A 330 -8.83 13.56 15.93
CA LYS A 330 -10.10 13.29 16.62
C LYS A 330 -10.70 11.95 16.18
N LEU A 331 -10.75 11.67 14.88
CA LEU A 331 -11.31 10.41 14.35
C LEU A 331 -10.46 9.20 14.75
N LEU A 332 -9.13 9.30 14.65
CA LEU A 332 -8.22 8.24 15.08
C LEU A 332 -8.34 7.97 16.59
N SER A 333 -8.38 9.03 17.42
CA SER A 333 -8.58 8.87 18.86
C SER A 333 -9.91 8.19 19.21
N ALA A 334 -10.98 8.48 18.47
CA ALA A 334 -12.26 7.79 18.62
C ALA A 334 -12.15 6.31 18.26
N GLY A 335 -11.53 5.98 17.12
CA GLY A 335 -11.32 4.60 16.67
C GLY A 335 -10.43 3.78 17.60
N VAL A 336 -9.42 4.39 18.23
CA VAL A 336 -8.61 3.74 19.28
C VAL A 336 -9.47 3.44 20.51
N LYS A 337 -10.30 4.39 20.95
CA LYS A 337 -11.15 4.22 22.15
C LYS A 337 -12.25 3.17 21.98
N SER A 338 -12.78 3.01 20.78
CA SER A 338 -13.75 1.95 20.46
C SER A 338 -13.10 0.59 20.24
N GLY A 339 -11.78 0.54 20.01
CA GLY A 339 -11.06 -0.69 19.66
C GLY A 339 -11.16 -1.06 18.17
N ASP A 340 -11.66 -0.14 17.33
CA ASP A 340 -11.81 -0.36 15.89
C ASP A 340 -10.48 -0.36 15.13
N LEU A 341 -9.52 0.42 15.64
CA LEU A 341 -8.15 0.51 15.13
C LEU A 341 -7.12 0.65 16.25
N GLN A 342 -5.87 0.37 15.92
CA GLN A 342 -4.72 0.60 16.78
C GLN A 342 -3.76 1.58 16.12
N VAL A 343 -3.26 2.52 16.91
CA VAL A 343 -2.16 3.41 16.48
C VAL A 343 -0.85 2.86 17.02
N MET A 344 0.15 2.74 16.16
CA MET A 344 1.48 2.22 16.50
C MET A 344 2.55 3.21 16.05
N THR A 345 3.74 3.17 16.67
CA THR A 345 4.95 3.73 16.05
C THR A 345 5.35 2.86 14.84
N LEU A 346 6.17 3.39 13.93
CA LEU A 346 6.72 2.57 12.84
C LEU A 346 7.59 1.44 13.40
N ALA A 347 8.37 1.68 14.46
CA ALA A 347 9.16 0.63 15.10
C ALA A 347 8.31 -0.52 15.65
N ASP A 348 7.18 -0.21 16.30
CA ASP A 348 6.29 -1.24 16.83
C ASP A 348 5.61 -2.02 15.71
N SER A 349 5.17 -1.33 14.65
CA SER A 349 4.65 -1.98 13.43
C SER A 349 5.69 -2.92 12.83
N GLY A 350 6.95 -2.47 12.74
CA GLY A 350 8.08 -3.26 12.26
C GLY A 350 8.31 -4.54 13.06
N ARG A 351 8.42 -4.43 14.37
CA ARG A 351 8.60 -5.59 15.26
C ARG A 351 7.43 -6.55 15.20
N TRP A 352 6.20 -6.03 15.19
CA TRP A 352 4.99 -6.84 15.04
C TRP A 352 5.02 -7.62 13.73
N PHE A 353 5.32 -6.95 12.61
CA PHE A 353 5.36 -7.55 11.30
C PHE A 353 6.45 -8.63 11.22
N LYS A 354 7.67 -8.33 11.67
CA LYS A 354 8.79 -9.29 11.70
C LYS A 354 8.49 -10.52 12.55
N LYS A 355 7.80 -10.35 13.68
CA LYS A 355 7.38 -11.47 14.52
C LYS A 355 6.32 -12.35 13.84
N LYS A 356 5.43 -11.76 13.05
CA LYS A 356 4.30 -12.45 12.44
C LYS A 356 4.66 -13.12 11.11
N TYR A 357 5.50 -12.47 10.30
CA TYR A 357 5.73 -12.85 8.91
C TYR A 357 7.21 -13.06 8.61
N PRO A 358 7.64 -14.29 8.25
CA PRO A 358 9.03 -14.56 7.87
C PRO A 358 9.39 -14.03 6.48
N LEU A 359 8.37 -13.90 5.61
CA LEU A 359 8.40 -13.43 4.21
C LEU A 359 7.24 -12.46 4.00
N THR A 360 7.22 -11.76 2.87
CA THR A 360 6.12 -10.82 2.54
C THR A 360 4.81 -11.61 2.44
N PRO A 361 3.81 -11.36 3.31
CA PRO A 361 2.55 -12.08 3.26
C PRO A 361 1.68 -11.55 2.13
N PRO A 362 0.75 -12.36 1.59
CA PRO A 362 -0.35 -11.81 0.82
C PRO A 362 -1.21 -10.88 1.65
N THR A 363 -1.66 -9.79 1.03
CA THR A 363 -2.52 -8.80 1.67
C THR A 363 -3.58 -8.22 0.74
N SER A 364 -4.64 -7.63 1.31
CA SER A 364 -5.70 -7.02 0.51
C SER A 364 -6.33 -5.77 1.14
N MET A 365 -6.90 -4.94 0.27
CA MET A 365 -7.74 -3.81 0.63
C MET A 365 -9.01 -3.80 -0.18
N THR A 366 -10.13 -3.61 0.51
CA THR A 366 -11.48 -3.78 -0.05
C THR A 366 -12.32 -2.53 0.21
N TYR A 367 -12.79 -1.89 -0.86
CA TYR A 367 -13.60 -0.67 -0.81
C TYR A 367 -14.79 -0.86 -1.74
N LEU A 368 -15.98 -1.14 -1.18
CA LEU A 368 -17.16 -1.54 -1.95
C LEU A 368 -18.23 -0.44 -2.08
N ASP A 369 -17.92 0.75 -1.58
CA ASP A 369 -18.60 2.00 -1.82
C ASP A 369 -17.57 3.09 -2.11
N ASP A 370 -18.02 4.24 -2.61
CA ASP A 370 -17.15 5.38 -2.91
C ASP A 370 -17.71 6.69 -2.36
N TRP A 371 -16.83 7.65 -2.08
CA TRP A 371 -17.19 8.91 -1.45
C TRP A 371 -17.79 9.95 -2.42
N LYS A 372 -17.73 9.71 -3.73
CA LYS A 372 -18.31 10.55 -4.78
C LYS A 372 -19.70 10.09 -5.21
N GLU A 373 -20.17 8.96 -4.70
CA GLU A 373 -21.47 8.37 -5.02
C GLU A 373 -21.58 7.99 -6.52
N GLU A 374 -20.45 7.61 -7.13
CA GLU A 374 -20.36 7.18 -8.54
C GLU A 374 -20.62 5.67 -8.73
N GLY A 375 -20.88 4.94 -7.64
CA GLY A 375 -21.10 3.49 -7.66
C GLY A 375 -19.82 2.67 -7.90
N ARG A 376 -18.64 3.28 -7.72
CA ARG A 376 -17.35 2.61 -7.91
C ARG A 376 -17.00 1.72 -6.74
N ARG A 377 -16.26 0.65 -7.04
CA ARG A 377 -15.74 -0.31 -6.04
C ARG A 377 -14.37 -0.77 -6.44
N SER A 378 -13.51 -1.11 -5.48
CA SER A 378 -12.15 -1.54 -5.74
C SER A 378 -11.71 -2.61 -4.75
N VAL A 379 -11.08 -3.66 -5.27
CA VAL A 379 -10.38 -4.68 -4.48
C VAL A 379 -8.94 -4.77 -4.96
N TRP A 380 -8.01 -4.48 -4.05
CA TRP A 380 -6.58 -4.68 -4.26
C TRP A 380 -6.12 -5.96 -3.57
N TYR A 381 -5.31 -6.74 -4.28
CA TYR A 381 -4.58 -7.88 -3.75
C TYR A 381 -3.08 -7.69 -4.02
N ASN A 382 -2.25 -7.99 -3.04
CA ASN A 382 -0.80 -7.97 -3.16
C ASN A 382 -0.22 -9.27 -2.61
N SER A 383 0.86 -9.74 -3.21
CA SER A 383 1.71 -10.80 -2.69
C SER A 383 3.16 -10.48 -3.02
N ARG A 384 4.09 -11.35 -2.62
CA ARG A 384 5.49 -11.24 -3.03
C ARG A 384 5.75 -11.51 -4.52
N PHE A 385 4.73 -11.99 -5.25
CA PHE A 385 4.85 -12.33 -6.67
C PHE A 385 4.13 -11.35 -7.59
N TYR A 386 3.05 -10.73 -7.13
CA TYR A 386 2.31 -9.77 -7.95
C TYR A 386 1.41 -8.85 -7.12
N ARG A 387 0.90 -7.81 -7.77
CA ARG A 387 -0.29 -7.06 -7.33
C ARG A 387 -1.38 -7.17 -8.38
N ALA A 388 -2.63 -7.04 -7.96
CA ALA A 388 -3.77 -6.94 -8.86
C ALA A 388 -4.83 -5.98 -8.31
N ASN A 389 -5.52 -5.28 -9.21
CA ASN A 389 -6.69 -4.49 -8.87
C ASN A 389 -7.91 -4.80 -9.73
N PHE A 390 -9.00 -5.11 -9.04
CA PHE A 390 -10.33 -5.29 -9.61
C PHE A 390 -11.14 -4.01 -9.36
N LEU A 391 -11.65 -3.41 -10.42
CA LEU A 391 -12.40 -2.16 -10.39
C LEU A 391 -13.80 -2.39 -10.96
N TRP A 392 -14.80 -1.92 -10.21
CA TRP A 392 -16.15 -1.74 -10.71
C TRP A 392 -16.34 -0.26 -11.02
N GLN A 393 -16.73 0.04 -12.25
CA GLN A 393 -17.06 1.38 -12.71
C GLN A 393 -18.04 1.28 -13.87
N ASP A 394 -18.91 2.29 -14.02
CA ASP A 394 -19.86 2.40 -15.14
C ASP A 394 -20.72 1.13 -15.33
N GLY A 395 -21.09 0.48 -14.22
CA GLY A 395 -21.86 -0.75 -14.21
C GLY A 395 -21.13 -2.01 -14.67
N GLY A 396 -19.83 -1.94 -14.95
CA GLY A 396 -18.98 -3.09 -15.36
C GLY A 396 -17.94 -3.47 -14.31
N LEU A 397 -17.27 -4.61 -14.54
CA LEU A 397 -16.09 -5.08 -13.81
C LEU A 397 -14.90 -5.13 -14.79
N LEU A 398 -13.73 -4.68 -14.36
CA LEU A 398 -12.47 -4.93 -15.05
C LEU A 398 -11.32 -5.21 -14.07
N ILE A 399 -10.25 -5.82 -14.58
CA ILE A 399 -8.94 -5.79 -13.94
C ILE A 399 -8.17 -4.63 -14.56
N ARG A 400 -7.88 -3.57 -13.79
CA ARG A 400 -7.18 -2.39 -14.31
C ARG A 400 -5.66 -2.45 -14.13
N ASP A 401 -5.20 -3.24 -13.17
CA ASP A 401 -3.79 -3.35 -12.82
C ASP A 401 -3.46 -4.81 -12.52
N ILE A 402 -2.42 -5.31 -13.17
CA ILE A 402 -1.66 -6.48 -12.74
C ILE A 402 -0.19 -6.16 -12.98
N HIS A 403 0.62 -6.17 -11.93
CA HIS A 403 2.08 -6.10 -12.05
C HIS A 403 2.71 -7.32 -11.39
N ARG A 404 3.64 -7.95 -12.09
CA ARG A 404 4.46 -9.05 -11.58
C ARG A 404 5.73 -8.50 -10.93
N PHE A 405 6.16 -9.19 -9.88
CA PHE A 405 7.43 -8.99 -9.19
C PHE A 405 8.38 -10.12 -9.50
N ASP A 406 9.65 -9.79 -9.68
CA ASP A 406 10.73 -10.75 -9.91
C ASP A 406 11.94 -10.28 -9.12
N GLU A 407 12.34 -11.06 -8.11
CA GLU A 407 13.41 -10.64 -7.20
C GLU A 407 14.78 -10.57 -7.88
N SER A 408 14.92 -11.19 -9.06
CA SER A 408 16.15 -11.16 -9.86
C SER A 408 16.31 -9.86 -10.67
N VAL A 409 15.27 -9.05 -10.79
CA VAL A 409 15.34 -7.77 -11.50
C VAL A 409 16.14 -6.77 -10.68
N LYS A 410 17.27 -6.38 -11.25
CA LYS A 410 18.19 -5.41 -10.66
C LYS A 410 17.69 -3.98 -10.85
N ALA A 411 17.77 -3.17 -9.79
CA ALA A 411 17.49 -1.74 -9.86
C ALA A 411 18.49 -1.01 -10.76
N VAL A 412 18.01 0.02 -11.46
CA VAL A 412 18.82 0.83 -12.40
C VAL A 412 19.97 1.58 -11.71
N THR A 413 19.88 1.81 -10.39
CA THR A 413 20.93 2.46 -9.59
C THR A 413 21.59 1.51 -8.59
N HIS A 414 21.52 0.19 -8.81
CA HIS A 414 22.11 -0.78 -7.88
C HIS A 414 23.64 -0.68 -7.85
N ASP A 415 24.28 -0.70 -9.02
CA ASP A 415 25.76 -0.61 -9.13
C ASP A 415 26.27 0.82 -9.32
N SER A 416 25.39 1.77 -9.65
CA SER A 416 25.77 3.09 -10.13
C SER A 416 24.90 4.20 -9.52
N ALA A 417 25.46 5.40 -9.50
CA ALA A 417 24.73 6.60 -9.15
C ALA A 417 23.81 7.04 -10.30
N LEU A 418 22.62 7.51 -9.95
CA LEU A 418 21.75 8.23 -10.86
C LEU A 418 22.42 9.54 -11.29
N THR A 419 22.58 9.74 -12.59
CA THR A 419 23.16 10.97 -13.14
C THR A 419 22.10 11.95 -13.64
N THR A 420 20.88 11.48 -13.87
CA THR A 420 19.74 12.28 -14.35
C THR A 420 18.99 12.94 -13.21
N ASN A 421 18.31 14.05 -13.51
CA ASN A 421 17.46 14.75 -12.55
C ASN A 421 16.13 14.02 -12.26
N THR A 422 15.79 13.01 -13.07
CA THR A 422 14.61 12.17 -12.88
C THR A 422 14.97 10.73 -12.56
N LEU A 423 14.12 10.09 -11.76
CA LEU A 423 14.27 8.71 -11.32
C LEU A 423 13.00 7.90 -11.63
N ALA A 424 13.15 6.68 -12.15
CA ALA A 424 12.03 5.80 -12.41
C ALA A 424 12.29 4.38 -11.90
N TYR A 425 11.50 3.97 -10.89
CA TYR A 425 11.40 2.60 -10.43
C TYR A 425 10.05 2.04 -10.85
N THR A 426 10.07 0.97 -11.62
CA THR A 426 8.84 0.31 -12.09
C THR A 426 8.90 -1.20 -11.94
N ALA A 427 7.73 -1.80 -11.72
CA ALA A 427 7.56 -3.25 -11.77
C ALA A 427 7.25 -3.76 -13.19
N LEU A 428 6.92 -5.05 -13.34
CA LEU A 428 6.69 -5.70 -14.63
C LEU A 428 5.17 -5.72 -14.96
N PRO A 429 4.66 -4.85 -15.86
CA PRO A 429 3.22 -4.76 -16.13
C PRO A 429 2.71 -5.98 -16.92
N VAL A 430 1.66 -6.62 -16.40
CA VAL A 430 0.84 -7.61 -17.13
C VAL A 430 -0.45 -6.97 -17.63
N MET A 431 -0.99 -6.02 -16.86
CA MET A 431 -2.02 -5.07 -17.28
C MET A 431 -1.74 -3.76 -16.59
N ASP A 432 -1.65 -2.67 -17.35
CA ASP A 432 -1.48 -1.34 -16.79
C ASP A 432 -2.42 -0.35 -17.47
N SER A 433 -3.59 -0.12 -16.85
CA SER A 433 -4.55 0.83 -17.37
C SER A 433 -4.06 2.28 -17.34
N ASP A 434 -2.96 2.63 -16.68
CA ASP A 434 -2.42 4.00 -16.73
C ASP A 434 -1.59 4.19 -18.00
N THR A 435 -0.55 3.39 -18.17
CA THR A 435 0.38 3.57 -19.29
C THR A 435 -0.16 3.06 -20.63
N TRP A 436 -1.19 2.21 -20.63
CA TRP A 436 -1.86 1.72 -21.84
C TRP A 436 -3.16 2.47 -22.15
N SER A 437 -3.42 3.58 -21.46
CA SER A 437 -4.59 4.43 -21.68
C SER A 437 -4.49 5.22 -22.97
N GLY A 438 -5.58 5.24 -23.75
CA GLY A 438 -5.80 6.04 -24.94
C GLY A 438 -7.30 6.17 -25.20
N PRO A 439 -7.74 6.65 -26.38
CA PRO A 439 -9.14 6.54 -26.77
C PRO A 439 -9.62 5.08 -26.69
N GLY A 440 -10.81 4.85 -26.17
CA GLY A 440 -11.39 3.50 -26.06
C GLY A 440 -11.14 2.78 -24.71
N PRO A 441 -11.61 1.53 -24.59
CA PRO A 441 -11.56 0.77 -23.34
C PRO A 441 -10.15 0.23 -23.04
N VAL A 442 -9.71 0.36 -21.79
CA VAL A 442 -8.43 -0.16 -21.29
C VAL A 442 -8.62 -0.99 -20.03
N GLY A 443 -8.02 -2.17 -19.98
CA GLY A 443 -8.19 -3.13 -18.88
C GLY A 443 -8.42 -4.56 -19.38
N ILE A 444 -8.54 -5.50 -18.44
CA ILE A 444 -8.98 -6.87 -18.74
C ILE A 444 -10.46 -7.00 -18.36
N PHE A 445 -11.31 -7.21 -19.36
CA PHE A 445 -12.77 -7.20 -19.23
C PHE A 445 -13.34 -8.63 -19.29
N PRO A 446 -14.26 -9.00 -18.38
CA PRO A 446 -14.93 -10.29 -18.48
C PRO A 446 -16.04 -10.18 -19.53
N VAL A 447 -16.10 -11.16 -20.42
CA VAL A 447 -17.08 -11.21 -21.50
C VAL A 447 -17.74 -12.58 -21.57
N LEU A 448 -18.99 -12.60 -22.02
CA LEU A 448 -19.69 -13.84 -22.39
C LEU A 448 -19.37 -14.17 -23.84
N LEU A 449 -19.20 -15.46 -24.13
CA LEU A 449 -18.96 -15.95 -25.48
C LEU A 449 -20.28 -16.39 -26.12
N GLU A 450 -20.64 -15.73 -27.21
CA GLU A 450 -21.85 -16.03 -27.97
C GLU A 450 -21.61 -17.17 -28.98
N LYS A 451 -22.67 -17.87 -29.37
CA LYS A 451 -22.57 -19.02 -30.32
C LYS A 451 -22.04 -18.62 -31.70
N ASN A 452 -22.22 -17.36 -32.09
CA ASN A 452 -21.74 -16.81 -33.36
C ASN A 452 -20.27 -16.36 -33.31
N GLY A 453 -19.59 -16.52 -32.16
CA GLY A 453 -18.20 -16.11 -31.96
C GLY A 453 -18.01 -14.65 -31.53
N GLU A 454 -19.10 -13.89 -31.42
CA GLU A 454 -19.09 -12.54 -30.83
C GLU A 454 -19.05 -12.59 -29.30
N THR A 455 -18.89 -11.43 -28.69
CA THR A 455 -18.82 -11.30 -27.23
C THR A 455 -19.73 -10.20 -26.73
N SER A 456 -20.41 -10.47 -25.62
CA SER A 456 -21.21 -9.49 -24.88
C SER A 456 -20.56 -9.20 -23.51
N PRO A 457 -20.72 -7.99 -22.95
CA PRO A 457 -20.20 -7.67 -21.62
C PRO A 457 -20.80 -8.57 -20.55
N MET A 458 -19.97 -9.06 -19.63
CA MET A 458 -20.46 -9.72 -18.42
C MET A 458 -20.90 -8.67 -17.41
N VAL A 459 -22.22 -8.48 -17.24
CA VAL A 459 -22.80 -7.41 -16.41
C VAL A 459 -22.94 -7.83 -14.94
N PRO A 460 -22.23 -7.18 -13.99
CA PRO A 460 -22.43 -7.33 -12.55
C PRO A 460 -23.87 -7.08 -12.09
N ASP A 461 -24.32 -7.86 -11.13
CA ASP A 461 -25.54 -7.62 -10.33
C ASP A 461 -25.19 -7.45 -8.84
N GLY A 462 -25.49 -6.27 -8.30
CA GLY A 462 -25.27 -5.95 -6.89
C GLY A 462 -23.80 -5.78 -6.45
N GLU A 463 -23.58 -5.75 -5.13
CA GLU A 463 -22.24 -5.69 -4.49
C GLU A 463 -21.52 -7.05 -4.60
N PRO A 464 -20.22 -7.10 -4.98
CA PRO A 464 -19.46 -8.34 -4.95
C PRO A 464 -19.26 -8.82 -3.51
N VAL A 465 -19.22 -10.13 -3.31
CA VAL A 465 -18.88 -10.72 -2.01
C VAL A 465 -17.36 -10.97 -1.97
N VAL A 466 -16.68 -10.36 -1.02
CA VAL A 466 -15.25 -10.54 -0.78
C VAL A 466 -15.05 -11.33 0.51
N THR A 467 -14.20 -12.36 0.49
CA THR A 467 -13.99 -13.25 1.64
C THR A 467 -12.52 -13.66 1.75
N GLU A 468 -11.95 -13.51 2.94
CA GLU A 468 -10.65 -14.09 3.30
C GLU A 468 -10.85 -15.60 3.49
N LEU A 469 -10.39 -16.43 2.56
CA LEU A 469 -10.59 -17.89 2.62
C LEU A 469 -9.65 -18.55 3.63
N ASN A 470 -8.42 -18.04 3.69
CA ASN A 470 -7.36 -18.48 4.58
C ASN A 470 -6.34 -17.33 4.74
N ALA A 471 -5.12 -17.62 5.20
CA ALA A 471 -4.09 -16.61 5.42
C ALA A 471 -3.52 -15.98 4.12
N THR A 472 -3.71 -16.61 2.97
CA THR A 472 -3.11 -16.22 1.68
C THR A 472 -4.13 -15.92 0.58
N ASP A 473 -5.31 -16.53 0.67
CA ASP A 473 -6.25 -16.58 -0.44
C ASP A 473 -7.46 -15.66 -0.19
N LEU A 474 -7.74 -14.80 -1.19
CA LEU A 474 -8.89 -13.90 -1.19
C LEU A 474 -9.88 -14.32 -2.28
N SER A 475 -11.12 -14.59 -1.89
CA SER A 475 -12.23 -14.85 -2.81
C SER A 475 -12.98 -13.56 -3.12
N ILE A 476 -13.32 -13.36 -4.39
CA ILE A 476 -14.21 -12.32 -4.89
C ILE A 476 -15.28 -13.01 -5.74
N VAL A 477 -16.54 -12.87 -5.37
CA VAL A 477 -17.68 -13.45 -6.10
C VAL A 477 -18.61 -12.35 -6.56
N GLN A 478 -18.78 -12.23 -7.87
CA GLN A 478 -19.69 -11.29 -8.51
C GLN A 478 -20.89 -12.05 -9.08
N LYS A 479 -22.11 -11.75 -8.59
CA LYS A 479 -23.35 -12.20 -9.23
C LYS A 479 -23.55 -11.49 -10.56
N LEU A 480 -24.23 -12.13 -11.50
CA LEU A 480 -24.44 -11.58 -12.85
C LEU A 480 -25.91 -11.30 -13.10
N ALA A 481 -26.20 -10.21 -13.84
CA ALA A 481 -27.57 -9.80 -14.16
C ALA A 481 -28.32 -10.84 -15.00
N GLY A 482 -27.61 -11.60 -15.84
CA GLY A 482 -28.16 -12.73 -16.61
C GLY A 482 -28.36 -14.02 -15.80
N GLY A 483 -28.08 -13.99 -14.49
CA GLY A 483 -28.04 -15.18 -13.62
C GLY A 483 -26.65 -15.83 -13.59
N GLY A 484 -26.37 -16.54 -12.50
CA GLY A 484 -25.06 -17.13 -12.25
C GLY A 484 -24.07 -16.19 -11.57
N LYS A 485 -22.78 -16.51 -11.64
CA LYS A 485 -21.71 -15.76 -10.98
C LYS A 485 -20.35 -15.93 -11.67
N LEU A 486 -19.51 -14.90 -11.55
CA LEU A 486 -18.08 -14.96 -11.77
C LEU A 486 -17.37 -15.05 -10.42
N SER A 487 -16.45 -15.99 -10.27
CA SER A 487 -15.63 -16.16 -9.06
C SER A 487 -14.16 -15.96 -9.40
N ILE A 488 -13.46 -15.20 -8.57
CA ILE A 488 -12.04 -14.90 -8.66
C ILE A 488 -11.41 -15.30 -7.33
N ILE A 489 -10.37 -16.12 -7.36
CA ILE A 489 -9.58 -16.47 -6.19
C ILE A 489 -8.17 -15.93 -6.43
N CYS A 490 -7.79 -14.95 -5.62
CA CYS A 490 -6.43 -14.43 -5.58
C CYS A 490 -5.61 -15.29 -4.63
N GLN A 491 -4.53 -15.88 -5.12
CA GLN A 491 -3.64 -16.74 -4.36
C GLN A 491 -2.21 -16.22 -4.49
N GLU A 492 -1.33 -16.65 -3.59
CA GLU A 492 -0.01 -16.02 -3.44
C GLU A 492 0.76 -15.88 -4.78
N SER A 493 0.71 -16.89 -5.65
CA SER A 493 1.43 -16.89 -6.94
C SER A 493 0.53 -17.00 -8.18
N GLN A 494 -0.80 -16.95 -8.04
CA GLN A 494 -1.71 -17.15 -9.17
C GLN A 494 -3.10 -16.53 -8.97
N LEU A 495 -3.77 -16.23 -10.08
CA LEU A 495 -5.18 -15.86 -10.13
C LEU A 495 -6.00 -17.00 -10.74
N ALA A 496 -6.99 -17.50 -9.99
CA ALA A 496 -7.93 -18.50 -10.49
C ALA A 496 -9.30 -17.88 -10.72
N PHE A 497 -9.93 -18.26 -11.83
CA PHE A 497 -11.20 -17.73 -12.28
C PHE A 497 -12.16 -18.85 -12.64
N SER A 498 -13.45 -18.66 -12.36
CA SER A 498 -14.51 -19.55 -12.82
C SER A 498 -15.82 -18.81 -13.04
N GLY A 499 -16.53 -19.18 -14.10
CA GLY A 499 -17.87 -18.67 -14.40
C GLY A 499 -18.88 -19.81 -14.36
N GLU A 500 -19.96 -19.62 -13.60
CA GLU A 500 -21.05 -20.59 -13.42
C GLU A 500 -22.39 -19.94 -13.74
N ASP A 501 -23.24 -20.61 -14.50
CA ASP A 501 -24.61 -20.17 -14.78
C ASP A 501 -25.53 -20.28 -13.54
N ALA A 502 -26.80 -19.93 -13.68
CA ALA A 502 -27.78 -19.98 -12.59
C ALA A 502 -28.02 -21.41 -12.04
N GLN A 503 -27.64 -22.45 -12.79
CA GLN A 503 -27.75 -23.86 -12.39
C GLN A 503 -26.42 -24.42 -11.85
N GLY A 504 -25.38 -23.59 -11.73
CA GLY A 504 -24.05 -23.99 -11.28
C GLY A 504 -23.24 -24.74 -12.33
N LYS A 505 -23.63 -24.67 -13.61
CA LYS A 505 -22.87 -25.29 -14.71
C LYS A 505 -21.86 -24.29 -15.30
N PRO A 506 -20.75 -24.75 -15.87
CA PRO A 506 -19.79 -23.88 -16.55
C PRO A 506 -20.46 -23.03 -17.64
N MET A 507 -20.28 -21.70 -17.57
CA MET A 507 -20.71 -20.80 -18.65
C MET A 507 -19.62 -20.64 -19.71
N ALA A 508 -19.99 -20.21 -20.91
CA ALA A 508 -19.04 -19.82 -21.94
C ALA A 508 -18.64 -18.35 -21.73
N TRP A 509 -17.41 -18.13 -21.27
CA TRP A 509 -16.90 -16.81 -20.90
C TRP A 509 -15.42 -16.68 -21.26
N ALA A 510 -14.91 -15.45 -21.31
CA ALA A 510 -13.50 -15.14 -21.50
C ALA A 510 -13.09 -13.86 -20.76
N TRP A 511 -11.78 -13.62 -20.68
CA TRP A 511 -11.23 -12.30 -20.36
C TRP A 511 -10.61 -11.70 -21.62
N ASP A 512 -11.05 -10.49 -21.99
CA ASP A 512 -10.46 -9.70 -23.08
C ASP A 512 -9.57 -8.60 -22.50
N MET A 513 -8.26 -8.73 -22.69
CA MET A 513 -7.29 -7.69 -22.39
C MET A 513 -7.32 -6.63 -23.50
N LYS A 514 -7.54 -5.37 -23.14
CA LYS A 514 -7.62 -4.24 -24.08
C LYS A 514 -6.67 -3.12 -23.69
N ALA A 515 -6.17 -2.43 -24.70
CA ALA A 515 -5.39 -1.20 -24.58
C ALA A 515 -6.07 -0.10 -25.39
N GLY A 516 -5.82 1.16 -25.02
CA GLY A 516 -6.33 2.30 -25.77
C GLY A 516 -5.81 2.31 -27.21
N ASP A 517 -6.61 2.87 -28.11
CA ASP A 517 -6.32 2.92 -29.54
C ASP A 517 -4.98 3.63 -29.80
N GLY A 518 -4.08 2.97 -30.52
CA GLY A 518 -2.76 3.51 -30.86
C GLY A 518 -1.71 3.44 -29.75
N PHE A 519 -2.02 2.84 -28.59
CA PHE A 519 -1.06 2.68 -27.49
C PHE A 519 -0.34 1.33 -27.54
N ALA A 520 0.96 1.38 -27.26
CA ALA A 520 1.78 0.19 -27.14
C ALA A 520 1.48 -0.54 -25.81
N THR A 521 1.47 -1.86 -25.86
CA THR A 521 1.40 -2.71 -24.67
C THR A 521 2.74 -3.39 -24.43
N ALA A 522 2.93 -3.96 -23.24
CA ALA A 522 4.08 -4.81 -23.00
C ALA A 522 3.97 -6.18 -23.71
N VAL A 523 2.80 -6.57 -24.25
CA VAL A 523 2.59 -7.91 -24.82
C VAL A 523 3.33 -8.04 -26.16
N THR A 524 4.26 -8.99 -26.25
CA THR A 524 5.00 -9.32 -27.48
C THR A 524 4.37 -10.50 -28.22
N SER A 525 3.95 -11.55 -27.51
CA SER A 525 3.27 -12.71 -28.09
C SER A 525 2.26 -13.33 -27.13
N ALA A 526 1.28 -14.06 -27.66
CA ALA A 526 0.31 -14.83 -26.88
C ALA A 526 -0.14 -16.05 -27.69
N SER A 527 0.09 -17.25 -27.15
CA SER A 527 -0.27 -18.51 -27.80
C SER A 527 -0.41 -19.63 -26.77
N ASP A 528 -1.45 -20.44 -26.93
CA ASP A 528 -1.78 -21.59 -26.10
C ASP A 528 -1.82 -21.26 -24.61
N SER A 529 -0.73 -21.47 -23.88
CA SER A 529 -0.68 -21.25 -22.43
C SER A 529 0.37 -20.23 -22.02
N LEU A 530 0.94 -19.48 -22.96
CA LEU A 530 2.03 -18.55 -22.73
C LEU A 530 1.72 -17.17 -23.29
N ILE A 531 1.90 -16.16 -22.46
CA ILE A 531 1.89 -14.75 -22.87
C ILE A 531 3.27 -14.18 -22.57
N SER A 532 3.92 -13.66 -23.59
CA SER A 532 5.24 -13.04 -23.48
C SER A 532 5.11 -11.53 -23.45
N PHE A 533 5.92 -10.91 -22.61
CA PHE A 533 5.94 -9.48 -22.41
C PHE A 533 7.36 -8.94 -22.52
N ARG A 534 7.48 -7.66 -22.90
CA ARG A 534 8.71 -6.88 -22.84
C ARG A 534 8.40 -5.49 -22.29
N SER A 535 9.14 -5.09 -21.25
CA SER A 535 9.08 -3.74 -20.68
C SER A 535 10.50 -3.24 -20.46
N ARG A 536 10.84 -2.10 -21.09
CA ARG A 536 12.24 -1.66 -21.24
C ARG A 536 13.08 -2.79 -21.84
N ASP A 537 14.20 -3.13 -21.22
CA ASP A 537 15.10 -4.21 -21.65
C ASP A 537 14.81 -5.55 -20.96
N LEU A 538 13.66 -5.67 -20.27
CA LEU A 538 13.28 -6.87 -19.53
C LEU A 538 12.22 -7.66 -20.27
N GLU A 539 12.47 -8.94 -20.48
CA GLU A 539 11.52 -9.92 -21.00
C GLU A 539 10.99 -10.81 -19.88
N TYR A 540 9.70 -11.08 -19.90
CA TYR A 540 9.05 -11.90 -18.89
C TYR A 540 7.78 -12.53 -19.43
N ASN A 541 7.35 -13.60 -18.76
CA ASN A 541 6.23 -14.42 -19.20
C ASN A 541 5.18 -14.54 -18.11
N VAL A 542 3.93 -14.73 -18.55
CA VAL A 542 2.82 -15.23 -17.75
C VAL A 542 2.35 -16.53 -18.38
N THR A 543 2.14 -17.54 -17.55
CA THR A 543 1.68 -18.86 -18.01
C THR A 543 0.27 -19.14 -17.51
N LEU A 544 -0.55 -19.75 -18.35
CA LEU A 544 -1.80 -20.36 -17.92
C LEU A 544 -1.50 -21.78 -17.44
N SER A 545 -2.00 -22.13 -16.25
CA SER A 545 -1.73 -23.44 -15.67
C SER A 545 -2.21 -24.55 -16.59
N LYS A 546 -1.39 -25.59 -16.76
CA LYS A 546 -1.66 -26.69 -17.69
C LYS A 546 -3.06 -27.28 -17.47
N GLY A 547 -3.88 -27.26 -18.53
CA GLY A 547 -5.25 -27.79 -18.50
C GLY A 547 -6.30 -26.86 -17.88
N PHE A 548 -5.93 -25.64 -17.49
CA PHE A 548 -6.81 -24.62 -16.91
C PHE A 548 -6.93 -23.39 -17.82
N GLY A 549 -6.96 -23.57 -19.14
CA GLY A 549 -7.27 -22.50 -20.10
C GLY A 549 -6.21 -22.27 -21.15
N THR A 550 -6.53 -21.40 -22.10
CA THR A 550 -5.67 -20.98 -23.21
C THR A 550 -5.71 -19.48 -23.45
N CYS A 551 -4.77 -18.95 -24.24
CA CYS A 551 -4.69 -17.56 -24.65
C CYS A 551 -4.37 -17.43 -26.13
N GLU A 552 -4.89 -16.38 -26.75
CA GLU A 552 -4.65 -16.06 -28.15
C GLU A 552 -4.59 -14.55 -28.40
N ARG A 553 -3.86 -14.14 -29.45
CA ARG A 553 -4.02 -12.80 -30.03
C ARG A 553 -5.39 -12.70 -30.69
N LYS A 554 -6.10 -11.60 -30.48
CA LYS A 554 -7.47 -11.44 -30.97
C LYS A 554 -7.70 -10.01 -31.42
N GLU A 555 -8.09 -9.78 -32.67
CA GLU A 555 -8.48 -8.45 -33.15
C GLU A 555 -9.64 -7.86 -32.31
N GLY A 556 -9.56 -6.57 -31.96
CA GLY A 556 -10.46 -5.92 -31.00
C GLY A 556 -10.12 -6.15 -29.52
N ALA A 557 -9.11 -6.99 -29.25
CA ALA A 557 -8.42 -7.13 -27.98
C ALA A 557 -6.89 -7.16 -28.23
N VAL A 558 -6.09 -7.18 -27.18
CA VAL A 558 -4.64 -7.41 -27.24
C VAL A 558 -4.35 -8.90 -27.05
N VAL A 559 -5.05 -9.51 -26.09
CA VAL A 559 -5.04 -10.94 -25.77
C VAL A 559 -6.42 -11.35 -25.27
N ARG A 560 -6.92 -12.51 -25.71
CA ARG A 560 -8.08 -13.18 -25.12
C ARG A 560 -7.63 -14.37 -24.28
N LEU A 561 -8.17 -14.51 -23.07
CA LEU A 561 -7.95 -15.65 -22.18
C LEU A 561 -9.22 -16.49 -22.10
N LEU A 562 -9.10 -17.77 -22.42
CA LEU A 562 -10.21 -18.72 -22.50
C LEU A 562 -10.10 -19.74 -21.36
N PRO A 563 -11.19 -20.00 -20.62
CA PRO A 563 -11.21 -21.08 -19.65
C PRO A 563 -11.18 -22.45 -20.34
N ASN A 564 -10.86 -23.50 -19.57
CA ASN A 564 -11.01 -24.87 -20.03
C ASN A 564 -12.49 -25.28 -20.17
N ALA A 565 -12.74 -26.52 -20.64
CA ALA A 565 -14.10 -27.06 -20.79
C ALA A 565 -14.91 -27.15 -19.48
N LYS A 566 -14.28 -27.00 -18.31
CA LYS A 566 -14.94 -26.92 -17.00
C LYS A 566 -15.19 -25.47 -16.56
N GLY A 567 -14.99 -24.49 -17.44
CA GLY A 567 -15.20 -23.06 -17.16
C GLY A 567 -14.16 -22.46 -16.22
N ARG A 568 -12.98 -23.09 -16.07
CA ARG A 568 -11.91 -22.65 -15.17
C ARG A 568 -10.72 -22.09 -15.95
N LEU A 569 -10.24 -20.92 -15.51
CA LEU A 569 -9.00 -20.30 -15.96
C LEU A 569 -8.03 -20.15 -14.78
N VAL A 570 -6.75 -20.48 -14.92
CA VAL A 570 -5.74 -20.19 -13.88
C VAL A 570 -4.52 -19.53 -14.50
N MET A 571 -4.22 -18.30 -14.08
CA MET A 571 -3.09 -17.50 -14.52
C MET A 571 -1.97 -17.56 -13.46
N GLY A 572 -0.85 -18.16 -13.80
CA GLY A 572 0.36 -18.21 -12.98
C GLY A 572 1.17 -16.92 -13.09
N LEU A 573 1.39 -16.28 -11.94
CA LEU A 573 2.10 -15.00 -11.80
C LEU A 573 3.39 -15.11 -10.97
N GLY A 574 3.66 -16.28 -10.39
CA GLY A 574 4.96 -16.61 -9.80
C GLY A 574 6.05 -16.84 -10.85
N ASN A 575 7.30 -16.98 -10.39
CA ASN A 575 8.37 -17.46 -11.25
C ASN A 575 8.09 -18.94 -11.61
N PRO A 576 8.22 -19.33 -12.89
CA PRO A 576 8.03 -20.70 -13.33
C PRO A 576 9.07 -21.68 -12.75
#